data_AF-A0A925GDQ2-F1
#
_entry.id   AF-A0A925GDQ2-F1
#
_cell.length_a   1.000
_cell.length_b   1.000
_cell.length_c   1.000
_cell.angle_alpha   90.00
_cell.angle_beta   90.00
_cell.angle_gamma   90.00
#
_symmetry.space_group_name_H-M   'P 1'
#
loop_
_entity.id
_entity.type
_entity.pdbx_description
1 polymer ?
#
loop_
_entity_poly.entity_id
_entity_poly.type
_entity_poly.pdbx_seq_one_letter_code
_entity_poly.pdbx_strand_id
1 'polypeptide(L)' 'MPGVYLHKGKAVFDKEIENDAFTGSPIIQISRLTEENDIVIAEGTVQAKRKDG' A
#
# COMPACT_ATOMS: atom_id res chain seq x y z
N MET A 1 1.48 8.67 12.13
CA MET A 1 0.63 9.85 11.83
C MET A 1 -0.83 9.41 11.84
N PRO A 2 -1.69 9.90 12.75
CA PRO A 2 -3.11 9.62 12.68
C PRO A 2 -3.80 10.59 11.71
N GLY A 3 -4.32 10.10 10.59
CA GLY A 3 -5.06 10.91 9.60
C GLY A 3 -5.05 10.33 8.19
N VAL A 4 -5.92 10.86 7.31
CA VAL A 4 -5.89 10.64 5.86
C VAL A 4 -4.94 11.65 5.22
N TYR A 5 -4.01 11.18 4.39
CA TYR A 5 -3.03 12.00 3.68
C TYR A 5 -3.22 11.86 2.16
N LEU A 6 -3.18 12.97 1.44
CA LEU A 6 -3.31 13.00 -0.02
C LEU A 6 -1.95 13.30 -0.67
N HIS A 7 -1.35 12.31 -1.30
CA HIS A 7 -0.18 12.47 -2.14
C HIS A 7 -0.61 12.64 -3.61
N LYS A 8 0.04 13.56 -4.33
CA LYS A 8 -0.22 13.79 -5.76
C LYS A 8 1.04 13.48 -6.58
N GLY A 9 0.88 12.61 -7.57
CA GLY A 9 1.95 12.21 -8.49
C GLY A 9 2.74 10.99 -8.01
N LYS A 10 3.23 10.21 -8.98
CA LYS A 10 3.91 8.93 -8.77
C LYS A 10 5.13 9.03 -7.85
N ALA A 11 6.00 10.01 -8.07
CA ALA A 11 7.26 10.12 -7.33
C ALA A 11 7.08 10.37 -5.82
N VAL A 12 5.99 11.03 -5.42
CA VAL A 12 5.67 11.24 -4.00
C VAL A 12 5.12 9.96 -3.40
N PHE A 13 4.28 9.23 -4.14
CA PHE A 13 3.67 7.98 -3.69
C PHE A 13 4.69 6.85 -3.55
N ASP A 14 5.64 6.74 -4.48
CA ASP A 14 6.70 5.71 -4.45
C ASP A 14 7.52 5.78 -3.17
N LYS A 15 7.79 6.97 -2.64
CA LYS A 15 8.54 7.19 -1.39
C LYS A 15 7.79 6.72 -0.13
N GLU A 16 6.47 6.65 -0.18
CA GLU A 16 5.67 6.11 0.93
C GLU A 16 5.63 4.57 0.88
N ILE A 17 5.58 4.00 -0.32
CA ILE A 17 5.59 2.53 -0.53
C ILE A 17 6.96 1.96 -0.13
N GLU A 18 8.04 2.56 -0.62
CA GLU A 18 9.41 2.12 -0.36
C GLU A 18 10.09 3.15 0.56
N ASN A 19 10.07 2.87 1.85
CA ASN A 19 10.65 3.74 2.86
C ASN A 19 11.56 2.98 3.83
N ASP A 20 12.41 3.73 4.53
CA ASP A 20 13.42 3.17 5.42
C ASP A 20 12.88 2.45 6.66
N ALA A 21 11.59 2.55 6.98
CA ALA A 21 11.01 1.87 8.13
C ALA A 21 10.73 0.38 7.87
N PHE A 22 10.69 -0.08 6.61
CA PHE A 22 10.34 -1.45 6.24
C PHE A 22 11.47 -2.14 5.45
N THR A 23 11.44 -3.47 5.41
CA THR A 23 12.40 -4.29 4.67
C THR A 23 11.69 -5.35 3.84
N GLY A 24 12.23 -5.61 2.64
CA GLY A 24 11.64 -6.54 1.68
C GLY A 24 10.34 -6.02 1.09
N SER A 25 9.71 -6.85 0.26
CA SER A 25 8.39 -6.58 -0.32
C SER A 25 7.28 -7.09 0.61
N PRO A 26 6.14 -6.38 0.71
CA PRO A 26 5.00 -6.88 1.45
C PRO A 26 4.38 -8.09 0.75
N ILE A 27 3.73 -8.95 1.54
CA ILE A 27 2.85 -10.00 1.03
C ILE A 27 1.43 -9.43 1.05
N ILE A 28 0.78 -9.42 -0.13
CA ILE A 28 -0.59 -8.96 -0.30
C ILE A 28 -1.43 -10.16 -0.74
N GLN A 29 -2.48 -10.45 0.02
CA GLN A 29 -3.44 -11.51 -0.32
C GLN A 29 -4.81 -10.88 -0.56
N ILE A 30 -5.29 -10.99 -1.80
CA ILE A 30 -6.59 -10.46 -2.20
C ILE A 30 -7.67 -11.51 -1.88
N SER A 31 -8.68 -11.11 -1.11
CA SER A 31 -9.86 -11.93 -0.82
C SER A 31 -11.01 -11.69 -1.80
N ARG A 32 -11.13 -10.45 -2.31
CA ARG A 32 -12.13 -10.05 -3.30
C ARG A 32 -11.55 -9.00 -4.24
N LEU A 33 -11.89 -9.12 -5.52
CA LEU A 33 -11.62 -8.13 -6.54
C LEU A 33 -12.93 -7.78 -7.26
N THR A 34 -13.20 -6.49 -7.43
CA THR A 34 -14.31 -6.01 -8.26
C THR A 34 -13.80 -4.88 -9.14
N GLU A 35 -14.15 -4.97 -10.42
CA GLU A 35 -13.75 -4.01 -11.44
C GLU A 35 -15.02 -3.47 -12.10
N GLU A 36 -15.16 -2.14 -12.13
CA GLU A 36 -16.30 -1.48 -12.76
C GLU A 36 -15.84 -0.15 -13.38
N ASN A 37 -16.05 -0.01 -14.69
CA ASN A 37 -15.58 1.13 -15.48
C ASN A 37 -14.07 1.38 -15.26
N ASP A 38 -13.71 2.57 -14.77
CA ASP A 38 -12.33 2.98 -14.50
C ASP A 38 -11.91 2.76 -13.03
N ILE A 39 -12.65 1.93 -12.30
CA ILE A 39 -12.44 1.70 -10.86
C ILE A 39 -12.14 0.21 -10.60
N VAL A 40 -11.06 -0.02 -9.86
CA VAL A 40 -10.69 -1.35 -9.33
C VAL A 40 -10.69 -1.29 -7.81
N ILE A 41 -11.39 -2.22 -7.17
CA ILE A 41 -11.42 -2.38 -5.72
C ILE A 41 -10.84 -3.76 -5.38
N ALA A 42 -9.73 -3.77 -4.63
CA ALA A 42 -9.12 -4.97 -4.07
C ALA A 42 -9.29 -4.97 -2.55
N GLU A 43 -10.03 -5.96 -2.04
CA GLU A 43 -10.15 -6.24 -0.61
C GLU A 43 -9.17 -7.37 -0.26
N GLY A 44 -8.46 -7.24 0.85
CA GLY A 44 -7.46 -8.23 1.22
C GLY A 44 -6.70 -7.93 2.49
N THR A 45 -5.70 -8.77 2.78
CA THR A 45 -4.76 -8.61 3.88
C THR A 45 -3.38 -8.22 3.35
N VAL A 46 -2.67 -7.42 4.14
CA VAL A 46 -1.31 -6.97 3.83
C VAL A 46 -0.41 -7.29 5.02
N GLN A 47 0.71 -7.94 4.76
CA GLN A 47 1.75 -8.21 5.74
C GLN A 47 3.06 -7.57 5.27
N ALA A 48 3.65 -6.72 6.12
CA ALA A 48 4.92 -6.06 5.84
C ALA A 48 5.88 -6.24 7.03
N LYS A 49 7.18 -6.36 6.73
CA LYS A 49 8.20 -6.46 7.76
C LYS A 49 8.79 -5.09 8.05
N ARG A 50 8.65 -4.63 9.30
CA ARG A 50 9.33 -3.44 9.80
C ARG A 50 10.79 -3.75 10.12
N LYS A 51 11.67 -2.74 10.03
CA LYS A 51 13.07 -2.88 10.47
C LYS A 51 13.21 -2.82 11.99
N ASP A 52 12.30 -2.11 12.66
CA ASP A 52 12.31 -1.85 14.10
C ASP A 52 11.40 -2.81 14.91
N GLY A 53 11.21 -4.04 14.43
CA GLY A 53 10.37 -5.07 15.07
C GLY A 53 10.91 -6.49 14.90
#